data_AF-A0A9D5SBS4-F1
#
_entry.id   AF-A0A9D5SBS4-F1
#
_cell.length_a   1.000
_cell.length_b   1.000
_cell.length_c   1.000
_cell.angle_alpha   90.00
_cell.angle_beta   90.00
_cell.angle_gamma   90.00
#
_symmetry.space_group_name_H-M   'P 1'
#
loop_
_entity.id
_entity.type
_entity.pdbx_description
1 polymer ?
#
loop_
_entity_poly.entity_id
_entity_poly.type
_entity_poly.pdbx_seq_one_letter_code
_entity_poly.pdbx_strand_id
1 'polypeptide(L)'
;MAYIKYKDQKFKYKFCPLYEGIKELDKDIAMRNLVTLKEVADEYGFRFYLAYGTLLGAVREQDFIAHDEDIDLAAEFAQLDVLMAMLPKLLECGFKIARWEERGFISIIRDNEYIDIYLYRQATPKMMICCGEPIPRKFFDDTTTIMFRGYEFLVPSQYEELLVFLYGNDWRVPVVWNDYTPSLMKKVKAYVITYIKYYVPKFLLKPYFVWKEKKMYNKYVEKGRIQKYL
;
A
#
# COMPACT_ATOMS: atom_id res chain seq x y z
N MET A 1 13.71 6.55 -19.51
CA MET A 1 12.97 5.40 -18.94
C MET A 1 13.55 5.13 -17.57
N ALA A 2 12.72 5.00 -16.53
CA ALA A 2 13.21 4.78 -15.17
C ALA A 2 13.44 3.28 -14.90
N TYR A 3 14.32 3.00 -13.94
CA TYR A 3 14.70 1.66 -13.56
C TYR A 3 14.69 1.53 -12.05
N ILE A 4 14.17 0.41 -11.56
CA ILE A 4 14.51 -0.08 -10.23
C ILE A 4 15.86 -0.79 -10.37
N LYS A 5 16.85 -0.35 -9.62
CA LYS A 5 18.09 -1.10 -9.40
C LYS A 5 17.96 -1.78 -8.05
N TYR A 6 17.99 -3.10 -8.03
CA TYR A 6 17.94 -3.87 -6.80
C TYR A 6 18.97 -5.00 -6.89
N LYS A 7 20.02 -4.93 -6.07
CA LYS A 7 21.21 -5.78 -6.21
C LYS A 7 21.69 -5.74 -7.68
N ASP A 8 21.84 -6.90 -8.32
CA ASP A 8 22.27 -7.00 -9.72
C ASP A 8 21.12 -6.89 -10.73
N GLN A 9 19.87 -6.81 -10.26
CA GLN A 9 18.69 -6.79 -11.11
C GLN A 9 18.29 -5.37 -11.50
N LYS A 10 17.74 -5.24 -12.72
CA LYS A 10 17.22 -3.98 -13.26
C LYS A 10 15.82 -4.17 -13.81
N PHE A 11 14.84 -3.56 -13.16
CA PHE A 11 13.45 -3.60 -13.62
C PHE A 11 13.10 -2.31 -14.33
N LYS A 12 12.72 -2.41 -15.60
CA LYS A 12 12.18 -1.28 -16.36
C LYS A 12 10.80 -0.93 -15.81
N TYR A 13 10.55 0.36 -15.59
CA TYR A 13 9.20 0.80 -15.32
C TYR A 13 8.86 2.08 -16.08
N LYS A 14 7.59 2.16 -16.50
CA LYS A 14 7.02 3.34 -17.12
C LYS A 14 6.18 4.02 -16.05
N PHE A 15 6.52 5.27 -15.78
CA PHE A 15 5.74 6.10 -14.88
C PHE A 15 4.26 6.09 -15.24
N CYS A 16 3.43 5.77 -14.24
CA CYS A 16 1.99 5.90 -14.30
C CYS A 16 1.59 6.94 -13.23
N PRO A 17 1.04 8.10 -13.61
CA PRO A 17 0.64 9.11 -12.64
C PRO A 17 -0.58 8.62 -11.85
N LEU A 18 -0.33 8.13 -10.64
CA LEU A 18 -1.36 7.77 -9.67
C LEU A 18 -1.53 8.91 -8.67
N TYR A 19 -2.77 9.32 -8.42
CA TYR A 19 -3.15 10.32 -7.43
C TYR A 19 -4.58 10.06 -6.95
N GLU A 20 -4.85 10.45 -5.70
CA GLU A 20 -6.17 10.34 -5.07
C GLU A 20 -7.24 11.12 -5.85
N GLY A 21 -8.38 10.49 -6.07
CA GLY A 21 -9.54 10.97 -6.82
C GLY A 21 -9.44 10.72 -8.32
N ILE A 22 -8.56 9.81 -8.79
CA ILE A 22 -8.35 9.60 -10.23
C ILE A 22 -9.47 8.79 -10.87
N LYS A 23 -9.98 7.76 -10.19
CA LYS A 23 -11.06 6.88 -10.65
C LYS A 23 -11.60 6.04 -9.48
N GLU A 24 -12.83 5.54 -9.61
CA GLU A 24 -13.35 4.48 -8.75
C GLU A 24 -12.72 3.12 -9.08
N LEU A 25 -12.60 2.26 -8.07
CA LEU A 25 -12.13 0.88 -8.20
C LEU A 25 -13.14 0.01 -8.97
N ASP A 26 -12.71 -0.65 -10.06
CA ASP A 26 -13.47 -1.76 -10.62
C ASP A 26 -13.24 -3.00 -9.76
N LYS A 27 -14.25 -3.36 -8.97
CA LYS A 27 -14.14 -4.42 -7.96
C LYS A 27 -13.79 -5.78 -8.58
N ASP A 28 -14.25 -6.08 -9.79
CA ASP A 28 -14.06 -7.38 -10.42
C ASP A 28 -12.64 -7.51 -11.00
N ILE A 29 -12.16 -6.45 -11.65
CA ILE A 29 -10.77 -6.38 -12.09
C ILE A 29 -9.82 -6.37 -10.89
N ALA A 30 -10.16 -5.61 -9.84
CA ALA A 30 -9.41 -5.56 -8.60
C ALA A 30 -9.27 -6.95 -7.97
N MET A 31 -10.38 -7.68 -7.84
CA MET A 31 -10.37 -9.04 -7.30
C MET A 31 -9.52 -9.97 -8.17
N ARG A 32 -9.70 -9.95 -9.49
CA ARG A 32 -8.89 -10.77 -10.42
C ARG A 32 -7.40 -10.50 -10.25
N ASN A 33 -7.01 -9.23 -10.16
CA ASN A 33 -5.60 -8.86 -10.01
C ASN A 33 -5.05 -9.28 -8.64
N LEU A 34 -5.82 -9.11 -7.57
CA LEU A 34 -5.42 -9.55 -6.23
C LEU A 34 -5.24 -11.07 -6.17
N VAL A 35 -6.12 -11.85 -6.81
CA VAL A 35 -5.98 -13.32 -6.91
C VAL A 35 -4.74 -13.69 -7.71
N THR A 36 -4.50 -13.09 -8.88
CA THR A 36 -3.27 -13.37 -9.65
C THR A 36 -2.01 -13.04 -8.84
N LEU A 37 -1.99 -11.91 -8.11
CA LEU A 37 -0.87 -11.60 -7.23
C LEU A 37 -0.71 -12.66 -6.14
N LYS A 38 -1.81 -13.09 -5.52
CA LYS A 38 -1.79 -14.11 -4.47
C LYS A 38 -1.23 -15.44 -4.99
N GLU A 39 -1.65 -15.90 -6.17
CA GLU A 39 -1.13 -17.13 -6.78
C GLU A 39 0.39 -17.08 -6.98
N VAL A 40 0.89 -15.96 -7.50
CA VAL A 40 2.34 -15.74 -7.65
C VAL A 40 3.03 -15.62 -6.29
N ALA A 41 2.41 -14.95 -5.33
CA ALA A 41 2.96 -14.83 -3.98
C ALA A 41 3.07 -16.20 -3.29
N ASP A 42 2.06 -17.06 -3.43
CA ASP A 42 2.05 -18.42 -2.87
C ASP A 42 3.18 -19.28 -3.51
N GLU A 43 3.41 -19.16 -4.83
CA GLU A 43 4.49 -19.86 -5.54
C GLU A 43 5.89 -19.47 -5.01
N TYR A 44 6.09 -18.20 -4.67
CA TYR A 44 7.38 -17.67 -4.23
C TYR A 44 7.53 -17.62 -2.70
N GLY A 45 6.48 -17.94 -1.94
CA GLY A 45 6.45 -17.82 -0.48
C GLY A 45 6.43 -16.37 0.02
N PHE A 46 5.89 -15.44 -0.76
CA PHE A 46 5.70 -14.05 -0.36
C PHE A 46 4.50 -13.92 0.57
N ARG A 47 4.75 -13.63 1.85
CA ARG A 47 3.70 -13.47 2.87
C ARG A 47 3.27 -12.01 2.97
N PHE A 48 2.00 -11.76 2.65
CA PHE A 48 1.38 -10.44 2.75
C PHE A 48 0.02 -10.51 3.45
N TYR A 49 -0.49 -9.34 3.83
CA TYR A 49 -1.74 -9.15 4.55
C TYR A 49 -2.60 -8.10 3.84
N LEU A 50 -3.92 -8.24 3.89
CA LEU A 50 -4.80 -7.12 3.50
C LEU A 50 -4.56 -5.95 4.46
N ALA A 51 -4.45 -4.75 3.91
CA ALA A 51 -4.18 -3.53 4.67
C ALA A 51 -5.21 -2.44 4.35
N TYR A 52 -5.23 -1.41 5.20
CA TYR A 52 -5.98 -0.17 4.99
C TYR A 52 -7.40 -0.34 4.42
N GLY A 53 -7.72 0.30 3.29
CA GLY A 53 -9.06 0.31 2.69
C GLY A 53 -9.52 -1.09 2.30
N THR A 54 -8.60 -1.90 1.78
CA THR A 54 -8.88 -3.30 1.43
C THR A 54 -9.22 -4.16 2.65
N LEU A 55 -8.45 -4.04 3.75
CA LEU A 55 -8.78 -4.72 5.01
C LEU A 55 -10.12 -4.26 5.58
N LEU A 56 -10.35 -2.94 5.58
CA LEU A 56 -11.57 -2.34 6.09
C LEU A 56 -12.79 -2.82 5.30
N GLY A 57 -12.72 -2.84 3.96
CA GLY A 57 -13.77 -3.36 3.09
C GLY A 57 -14.02 -4.84 3.33
N ALA A 58 -12.97 -5.65 3.31
CA ALA A 58 -13.08 -7.09 3.53
C ALA A 58 -13.75 -7.44 4.87
N VAL A 59 -13.48 -6.68 5.93
CA VAL A 59 -14.09 -6.93 7.25
C VAL A 59 -15.50 -6.32 7.34
N ARG A 60 -15.67 -5.04 6.97
CA ARG A 60 -16.90 -4.27 7.20
C ARG A 60 -17.99 -4.56 6.18
N GLU A 61 -17.61 -4.59 4.91
CA GLU A 61 -18.55 -4.67 3.77
C GLU A 61 -18.57 -6.07 3.16
N GLN A 62 -17.63 -6.95 3.54
CA GLN A 62 -17.39 -8.25 2.91
C GLN A 62 -17.14 -8.13 1.39
N ASP A 63 -16.72 -6.94 0.97
CA ASP A 63 -16.47 -6.53 -0.41
C ASP A 63 -15.52 -5.31 -0.41
N PHE A 64 -14.96 -4.94 -1.56
CA PHE A 64 -14.22 -3.69 -1.68
C PHE A 64 -15.12 -2.50 -1.36
N ILE A 65 -14.53 -1.46 -0.75
CA ILE A 65 -15.25 -0.23 -0.46
C ILE A 65 -15.65 0.42 -1.79
N ALA A 66 -16.93 0.77 -1.95
CA ALA A 66 -17.46 1.19 -3.25
C ALA A 66 -16.79 2.44 -3.83
N HIS A 67 -16.26 3.30 -2.98
CA HIS A 67 -15.55 4.52 -3.35
C HIS A 67 -14.04 4.41 -3.06
N ASP A 68 -13.47 3.21 -2.99
CA ASP A 68 -12.02 3.02 -2.95
C ASP A 68 -11.38 3.19 -4.32
N GLU A 69 -10.05 3.31 -4.38
CA GLU A 69 -9.30 3.53 -5.62
C GLU A 69 -8.32 2.40 -5.95
N ASP A 70 -7.92 1.65 -4.94
CA ASP A 70 -6.82 0.70 -5.01
C ASP A 70 -6.98 -0.50 -4.08
N ILE A 71 -5.98 -1.37 -4.17
CA ILE A 71 -5.81 -2.51 -3.29
C ILE A 71 -4.58 -2.25 -2.44
N ASP A 72 -4.74 -2.34 -1.13
CA ASP A 72 -3.70 -2.10 -0.14
C ASP A 72 -3.24 -3.41 0.49
N LEU A 73 -1.95 -3.71 0.37
CA LEU A 73 -1.31 -4.88 0.97
C LEU A 73 -0.16 -4.46 1.88
N ALA A 74 0.00 -5.14 3.01
CA ALA A 74 1.15 -4.97 3.90
C ALA A 74 1.97 -6.25 4.00
N ALA A 75 3.29 -6.12 4.11
CA ALA A 75 4.21 -7.21 4.40
C ALA A 75 5.38 -6.70 5.24
N GLU A 76 6.14 -7.60 5.86
CA GLU A 76 7.38 -7.23 6.53
C GLU A 76 8.48 -6.92 5.51
N PHE A 77 9.34 -5.94 5.81
CA PHE A 77 10.45 -5.54 4.93
C PHE A 77 11.44 -6.68 4.67
N ALA A 78 11.51 -7.67 5.56
CA ALA A 78 12.28 -8.90 5.33
C ALA A 78 11.82 -9.67 4.08
N GLN A 79 10.57 -9.50 3.64
CA GLN A 79 10.02 -10.10 2.42
C GLN A 79 10.47 -9.39 1.14
N LEU A 80 11.25 -8.31 1.23
CA LEU A 80 11.68 -7.52 0.06
C LEU A 80 12.40 -8.40 -0.98
N ASP A 81 13.29 -9.28 -0.55
CA ASP A 81 14.01 -10.17 -1.47
C ASP A 81 13.07 -11.09 -2.25
N VAL A 82 12.04 -11.63 -1.58
CA VAL A 82 11.01 -12.48 -2.18
C VAL A 82 10.14 -11.68 -3.16
N LEU A 83 9.70 -10.48 -2.75
CA LEU A 83 8.95 -9.56 -3.61
C LEU A 83 9.71 -9.25 -4.90
N MET A 84 11.01 -8.95 -4.79
CA MET A 84 11.84 -8.64 -5.95
C MET A 84 12.07 -9.87 -6.83
N ALA A 85 12.14 -11.08 -6.24
CA ALA A 85 12.26 -12.34 -6.98
C ALA A 85 10.98 -12.72 -7.74
N MET A 86 9.79 -12.42 -7.20
CA MET A 86 8.51 -12.70 -7.86
C MET A 86 8.09 -11.62 -8.87
N LEU A 87 8.68 -10.42 -8.80
CA LEU A 87 8.33 -9.30 -9.66
C LEU A 87 8.39 -9.62 -11.17
N PRO A 88 9.41 -10.35 -11.71
CA PRO A 88 9.40 -10.77 -13.11
C PRO A 88 8.14 -11.57 -13.49
N LYS A 89 7.71 -12.50 -12.63
CA LYS A 89 6.51 -13.31 -12.87
C LYS A 89 5.24 -12.46 -12.90
N LEU A 90 5.12 -11.49 -11.99
CA LEU A 90 4.02 -10.52 -12.04
C LEU A 90 4.02 -9.73 -13.35
N LEU A 91 5.19 -9.33 -13.86
CA LEU A 91 5.30 -8.63 -15.14
C LEU A 91 4.86 -9.52 -16.33
N GLU A 92 5.17 -10.82 -16.30
CA GLU A 92 4.68 -11.80 -17.27
C GLU A 92 3.15 -11.96 -17.22
N CYS A 93 2.56 -11.87 -16.03
CA CYS A 93 1.11 -11.85 -15.82
C CYS A 93 0.43 -10.53 -16.26
N GLY A 94 1.19 -9.59 -16.84
CA GLY A 94 0.66 -8.33 -17.38
C GLY A 94 0.66 -7.16 -16.41
N PHE A 95 1.19 -7.33 -15.19
CA PHE A 95 1.42 -6.19 -14.31
C PHE A 95 2.51 -5.27 -14.84
N LYS A 96 2.43 -4.01 -14.44
CA LYS A 96 3.44 -2.98 -14.69
C LYS A 96 3.76 -2.30 -13.38
N ILE A 97 5.02 -1.92 -13.19
CA ILE A 97 5.40 -1.13 -12.02
C ILE A 97 4.99 0.33 -12.27
N ALA A 98 4.18 0.89 -11.36
CA ALA A 98 3.73 2.28 -11.41
C ALA A 98 4.57 3.20 -10.51
N ARG A 99 4.85 2.76 -9.27
CA ARG A 99 5.61 3.52 -8.27
C ARG A 99 6.63 2.62 -7.58
N TRP A 100 7.79 3.19 -7.23
CA TRP A 100 8.83 2.49 -6.47
C TRP A 100 9.59 3.42 -5.53
N GLU A 101 9.62 3.02 -4.28
CA GLU A 101 10.30 3.66 -3.17
C GLU A 101 11.16 2.61 -2.46
N GLU A 102 12.48 2.79 -2.51
CA GLU A 102 13.46 1.86 -1.92
C GLU A 102 13.31 1.66 -0.41
N ARG A 103 12.53 2.54 0.24
CA ARG A 103 12.23 2.54 1.67
C ARG A 103 11.09 1.59 2.04
N GLY A 104 10.57 0.83 1.08
CA GLY A 104 9.61 -0.24 1.33
C GLY A 104 8.23 0.04 0.76
N PHE A 105 8.13 0.61 -0.43
CA PHE A 105 6.82 0.79 -1.06
C PHE A 105 6.91 0.59 -2.58
N ILE A 106 5.99 -0.21 -3.11
CA ILE A 106 5.84 -0.42 -4.54
C ILE A 106 4.35 -0.37 -4.90
N SER A 107 4.06 0.20 -6.07
CA SER A 107 2.74 0.06 -6.69
C SER A 107 2.89 -0.65 -8.00
N ILE A 108 2.09 -1.69 -8.20
CA ILE A 108 1.96 -2.38 -9.49
C ILE A 108 0.55 -2.17 -10.03
N ILE A 109 0.39 -2.15 -11.35
CA ILE A 109 -0.88 -1.88 -12.02
C ILE A 109 -1.11 -2.90 -13.13
N ARG A 110 -2.34 -3.40 -13.24
CA ARG A 110 -2.79 -4.27 -14.33
C ARG A 110 -4.24 -3.92 -14.64
N ASP A 111 -4.57 -3.81 -15.94
CA ASP A 111 -5.94 -3.52 -16.39
C ASP A 111 -6.56 -2.28 -15.69
N ASN A 112 -5.72 -1.25 -15.50
CA ASN A 112 -6.05 0.03 -14.86
C ASN A 112 -6.28 -0.02 -13.34
N GLU A 113 -6.28 -1.18 -12.69
CA GLU A 113 -6.34 -1.31 -11.23
C GLU A 113 -4.94 -1.48 -10.63
N TYR A 114 -4.62 -0.73 -9.59
CA TYR A 114 -3.30 -0.77 -8.96
C TYR A 114 -3.35 -1.35 -7.54
N ILE A 115 -2.25 -2.01 -7.18
CA ILE A 115 -2.01 -2.63 -5.89
C ILE A 115 -0.81 -1.94 -5.26
N ASP A 116 -1.02 -1.40 -4.07
CA ASP A 116 0.01 -0.81 -3.22
C ASP A 116 0.50 -1.86 -2.22
N ILE A 117 1.82 -2.04 -2.17
CA ILE A 117 2.48 -3.00 -1.27
C ILE A 117 3.40 -2.22 -0.35
N TYR A 118 3.03 -2.20 0.94
CA TYR A 118 3.74 -1.54 2.02
C TYR A 118 4.63 -2.55 2.75
N LEU A 119 5.95 -2.31 2.73
CA LEU A 119 6.95 -3.13 3.40
C LEU A 119 7.41 -2.47 4.69
N TYR A 120 6.93 -3.02 5.81
CA TYR A 120 7.17 -2.49 7.14
C TYR A 120 8.47 -3.00 7.75
N ARG A 121 9.30 -2.08 8.22
CA ARG A 121 10.53 -2.42 8.96
C ARG A 121 10.34 -2.16 10.45
N GLN A 122 11.10 -2.87 11.29
CA GLN A 122 11.12 -2.59 12.71
C GLN A 122 11.74 -1.22 13.00
N ALA A 123 11.00 -0.36 13.71
CA ALA A 123 11.47 0.94 14.18
C ALA A 123 11.94 0.88 15.64
N THR A 124 11.17 0.17 16.48
CA THR A 124 11.48 -0.12 17.89
C THR A 124 11.03 -1.56 18.21
N PRO A 125 11.34 -2.12 19.40
CA PRO A 125 10.83 -3.42 19.79
C PRO A 125 9.31 -3.58 19.70
N LYS A 126 8.56 -2.47 19.82
CA LYS A 126 7.09 -2.45 19.84
C LYS A 126 6.45 -1.84 18.58
N MET A 127 7.24 -1.29 17.65
CA MET A 127 6.73 -0.54 16.50
C MET A 127 7.40 -0.93 15.19
N MET A 128 6.57 -1.01 14.16
CA MET A 128 6.94 -1.12 12.76
C MET A 128 6.71 0.23 12.07
N ILE A 129 7.43 0.49 10.97
CA ILE A 129 7.27 1.72 10.19
C ILE A 129 7.44 1.46 8.69
N CYS A 130 6.59 2.09 7.89
CA CYS A 130 6.71 2.17 6.44
C CYS A 130 6.38 3.60 5.99
N CYS A 131 7.25 4.24 5.21
CA CYS A 131 7.02 5.59 4.68
C CYS A 131 6.57 6.64 5.73
N GLY A 132 7.08 6.54 6.96
CA GLY A 132 6.75 7.43 8.08
C GLY A 132 5.47 7.08 8.84
N GLU A 133 4.77 6.03 8.43
CA GLU A 133 3.55 5.53 9.07
C GLU A 133 3.88 4.44 10.09
N PRO A 134 3.67 4.70 11.39
CA PRO A 134 4.02 3.77 12.44
C PRO A 134 2.83 2.85 12.79
N ILE A 135 3.07 1.53 12.80
CA ILE A 135 2.08 0.51 13.18
C ILE A 135 2.63 -0.32 14.36
N PRO A 136 1.84 -0.60 15.41
CA PRO A 136 2.26 -1.49 16.48
C PRO A 136 2.71 -2.86 15.97
N ARG A 137 3.86 -3.34 16.48
CA ARG A 137 4.47 -4.61 16.04
C ARG A 137 3.55 -5.81 16.24
N LYS A 138 2.72 -5.79 17.28
CA LYS A 138 1.74 -6.86 17.57
C LYS A 138 0.81 -7.22 16.40
N PHE A 139 0.56 -6.29 15.48
CA PHE A 139 -0.27 -6.54 14.30
C PHE A 139 0.47 -7.34 13.20
N PHE A 140 1.75 -7.64 13.38
CA PHE A 140 2.56 -8.48 12.50
C PHE A 140 2.93 -9.81 13.16
N ASP A 141 2.74 -9.96 14.48
CA ASP A 141 3.19 -11.13 15.23
C ASP A 141 2.34 -12.39 14.90
N ASP A 142 1.01 -12.22 14.80
CA ASP A 142 0.07 -13.29 14.53
C ASP A 142 -0.94 -12.91 13.44
N THR A 143 -1.36 -13.93 12.68
CA THR A 143 -2.29 -13.76 11.56
C THR A 143 -3.42 -14.77 11.60
N THR A 144 -4.57 -14.39 11.10
CA THR A 144 -5.71 -15.27 10.80
C THR A 144 -6.09 -15.12 9.33
N THR A 145 -7.03 -15.93 8.86
CA THR A 145 -7.64 -15.78 7.54
C THR A 145 -9.03 -15.18 7.63
N ILE A 146 -9.43 -14.46 6.57
CA ILE A 146 -10.82 -14.06 6.33
C ILE A 146 -11.21 -14.42 4.89
N MET A 147 -12.50 -14.65 4.68
CA MET A 147 -13.08 -14.80 3.34
C MET A 147 -13.30 -13.43 2.72
N PHE A 148 -12.82 -13.24 1.50
CA PHE A 148 -13.01 -12.02 0.73
C PHE A 148 -13.34 -12.37 -0.72
N ARG A 149 -14.58 -12.06 -1.14
CA ARG A 149 -15.15 -12.43 -2.45
C ARG A 149 -14.87 -13.89 -2.88
N GLY A 150 -14.95 -14.83 -1.93
CA GLY A 150 -14.77 -16.27 -2.20
C GLY A 150 -13.34 -16.79 -2.10
N TYR A 151 -12.36 -15.95 -1.77
CA TYR A 151 -10.97 -16.34 -1.57
C TYR A 151 -10.52 -16.08 -0.13
N GLU A 152 -9.60 -16.90 0.37
CA GLU A 152 -9.01 -16.72 1.70
C GLU A 152 -7.79 -15.80 1.64
N PHE A 153 -7.74 -14.81 2.53
CA PHE A 153 -6.60 -13.91 2.68
C PHE A 153 -6.13 -13.81 4.12
N LEU A 154 -4.81 -13.65 4.29
CA LEU A 154 -4.22 -13.38 5.59
C LEU A 154 -4.51 -11.94 6.03
N VAL A 155 -4.83 -11.80 7.32
CA VAL A 155 -4.97 -10.53 8.02
C VAL A 155 -4.36 -10.65 9.41
N PRO A 156 -3.99 -9.54 10.07
CA PRO A 156 -3.58 -9.58 11.47
C PRO A 156 -4.66 -10.23 12.35
N SER A 157 -4.29 -11.12 13.28
CA SER A 157 -5.30 -11.77 14.15
C SER A 157 -6.13 -10.77 14.97
N GLN A 158 -5.55 -9.60 15.24
CA GLN A 158 -6.18 -8.48 15.96
C GLN A 158 -6.68 -7.40 14.99
N TYR A 159 -7.14 -7.77 13.79
CA TYR A 159 -7.52 -6.82 12.73
C TYR A 159 -8.55 -5.78 13.18
N GLU A 160 -9.49 -6.12 14.07
CA GLU A 160 -10.45 -5.13 14.59
C GLU A 160 -9.78 -4.02 15.38
N GLU A 161 -8.80 -4.37 16.22
CA GLU A 161 -8.04 -3.39 17.00
C GLU A 161 -7.11 -2.58 16.10
N LEU A 162 -6.59 -3.18 15.02
CA LEU A 162 -5.88 -2.45 13.97
C LEU A 162 -6.81 -1.44 13.26
N LEU A 163 -8.04 -1.82 12.94
CA LEU A 163 -9.01 -0.91 12.31
C LEU A 163 -9.39 0.24 13.25
N VAL A 164 -9.53 -0.01 14.55
CA VAL A 164 -9.67 1.06 15.56
C VAL A 164 -8.45 1.97 15.59
N PHE A 165 -7.25 1.41 15.53
CA PHE A 165 -6.00 2.19 15.51
C PHE A 165 -5.90 3.08 14.26
N LEU A 166 -6.25 2.56 13.08
CA LEU A 166 -6.17 3.27 11.80
C LEU A 166 -7.28 4.31 11.65
N TYR A 167 -8.52 3.92 11.89
CA TYR A 167 -9.70 4.69 11.51
C TYR A 167 -10.42 5.34 12.70
N GLY A 168 -10.32 4.78 13.91
CA GLY A 168 -11.04 5.24 15.11
C GLY A 168 -12.13 4.28 15.54
N ASN A 169 -12.82 4.57 16.65
CA ASN A 169 -13.86 3.69 17.21
C ASN A 169 -15.10 3.57 16.31
N ASP A 170 -15.30 4.53 15.42
CA ASP A 170 -16.41 4.65 14.47
C ASP A 170 -16.11 4.00 13.12
N TRP A 171 -15.05 3.20 12.99
CA TRP A 171 -14.63 2.60 11.71
C TRP A 171 -15.72 1.75 11.02
N ARG A 172 -16.71 1.27 11.78
CA ARG A 172 -17.87 0.54 11.25
C ARG A 172 -18.88 1.43 10.55
N VAL A 173 -18.82 2.75 10.74
CA VAL A 173 -19.65 3.72 10.04
C VAL A 173 -18.98 4.03 8.69
N PRO A 174 -19.63 3.75 7.55
CA PRO A 174 -19.08 4.13 6.25
C PRO A 174 -18.93 5.65 6.14
N VAL A 175 -17.76 6.10 5.70
CA VAL A 175 -17.47 7.50 5.41
C VAL A 175 -17.00 7.55 3.97
N VAL A 176 -17.55 8.45 3.15
CA VAL A 176 -17.05 8.70 1.81
C VAL A 176 -15.92 9.73 1.90
N TRP A 177 -14.69 9.35 1.58
CA TRP A 177 -13.53 10.25 1.65
C TRP A 177 -12.99 10.68 0.28
N ASN A 178 -13.22 9.88 -0.77
CA ASN A 178 -12.72 10.19 -2.10
C ASN A 178 -13.64 11.16 -2.86
N ASP A 179 -13.00 12.14 -3.52
CA ASP A 179 -13.63 13.08 -4.43
C ASP A 179 -13.16 12.78 -5.85
N TYR A 180 -14.03 12.09 -6.61
CA TYR A 180 -13.81 11.72 -8.02
C TYR A 180 -14.15 12.83 -9.02
N THR A 181 -14.53 14.00 -8.52
CA THR A 181 -14.78 15.20 -9.31
C THR A 181 -13.77 16.31 -9.04
N PRO A 182 -12.44 16.03 -8.98
CA PRO A 182 -11.50 17.07 -8.63
C PRO A 182 -11.44 18.12 -9.75
N SER A 183 -11.33 19.39 -9.36
CA SER A 183 -11.21 20.50 -10.30
C SER A 183 -10.03 20.30 -11.25
N LEU A 184 -10.11 20.87 -12.46
CA LEU A 184 -9.02 20.79 -13.45
C LEU A 184 -7.69 21.25 -12.84
N MET A 185 -7.70 22.30 -12.01
CA MET A 185 -6.51 22.79 -11.32
C MET A 185 -5.94 21.75 -10.33
N LYS A 186 -6.79 21.03 -9.58
CA LYS A 186 -6.37 19.94 -8.68
C LYS A 186 -5.76 18.79 -9.48
N LYS A 187 -6.37 18.41 -10.61
CA LYS A 187 -5.83 17.39 -11.54
C LYS A 187 -4.48 17.81 -12.11
N VAL A 188 -4.36 19.01 -12.66
CA VAL A 188 -3.10 19.55 -13.22
C VAL A 188 -2.03 19.61 -12.15
N LYS A 189 -2.34 20.11 -10.95
CA LYS A 189 -1.39 20.17 -9.84
C LYS A 189 -0.89 18.78 -9.45
N ALA A 190 -1.80 17.80 -9.32
CA ALA A 190 -1.44 16.41 -9.01
C ALA A 190 -0.51 15.85 -10.09
N TYR A 191 -0.89 15.97 -11.36
CA TYR A 191 -0.08 15.56 -12.51
C TYR A 191 1.32 16.17 -12.47
N VAL A 192 1.42 17.49 -12.34
CA VAL A 192 2.71 18.21 -12.32
C VAL A 192 3.58 17.72 -11.16
N ILE A 193 3.03 17.60 -9.95
CA ILE A 193 3.77 17.10 -8.78
C ILE A 193 4.30 15.69 -9.03
N THR A 194 3.47 14.79 -9.57
CA THR A 194 3.87 13.40 -9.77
C THR A 194 4.94 13.29 -10.87
N TYR A 195 4.87 14.11 -11.92
CA TYR A 195 5.91 14.22 -12.95
C TYR A 195 7.22 14.82 -12.43
N ILE A 196 7.15 15.87 -11.59
CA ILE A 196 8.33 16.44 -10.93
C ILE A 196 9.03 15.36 -10.10
N LYS A 197 8.28 14.63 -9.26
CA LYS A 197 8.85 13.55 -8.44
C LYS A 197 9.50 12.44 -9.27
N TYR A 198 8.98 12.20 -10.47
CA TYR A 198 9.53 11.20 -11.38
C TYR A 198 10.83 11.64 -12.04
N TYR A 199 10.94 12.90 -12.47
CA TYR A 199 12.10 13.41 -13.20
C TYR A 199 13.20 13.99 -12.31
N VAL A 200 12.87 14.46 -11.11
CA VAL A 200 13.87 14.99 -10.17
C VAL A 200 14.73 13.83 -9.63
N PRO A 201 16.07 13.93 -9.69
CA PRO A 201 16.96 12.93 -9.11
C PRO A 201 16.62 12.62 -7.64
N LYS A 202 16.52 11.33 -7.29
CA LYS A 202 16.09 10.88 -5.95
C LYS A 202 16.88 11.51 -4.79
N PHE A 203 18.18 11.74 -4.97
CA PHE A 203 19.02 12.33 -3.92
C PHE A 203 18.58 13.76 -3.53
N LEU A 204 18.02 14.54 -4.47
CA LEU A 204 17.48 15.87 -4.21
C LEU A 204 16.14 15.83 -3.48
N LEU A 205 15.37 14.76 -3.68
CA LEU A 205 14.09 14.55 -2.99
C LEU A 205 14.25 13.97 -1.58
N LYS A 206 15.43 13.45 -1.23
CA LYS A 206 15.69 12.80 0.07
C LYS A 206 15.31 13.69 1.27
N PRO A 207 15.70 14.98 1.35
CA PRO A 207 15.30 15.83 2.46
C PRO A 207 13.78 16.03 2.55
N TYR A 208 13.11 16.24 1.41
CA TYR A 208 11.65 16.37 1.34
C TYR A 208 10.95 15.11 1.86
N PHE A 209 11.46 13.95 1.47
CA PHE A 209 10.94 12.67 1.89
C PHE A 209 11.12 12.41 3.40
N VAL A 210 12.29 12.72 3.96
CA VAL A 210 12.52 12.65 5.42
C VAL A 210 11.57 13.58 6.17
N TRP A 211 11.40 14.81 5.68
CA TRP A 211 10.45 15.76 6.25
C TRP A 211 9.01 15.23 6.19
N LYS A 212 8.59 14.65 5.06
CA LYS A 212 7.26 14.07 4.88
C LYS A 212 7.02 12.90 5.85
N GLU A 213 8.00 12.01 6.01
CA GLU A 213 7.92 10.89 6.96
C GLU A 213 7.78 11.39 8.39
N LYS A 214 8.61 12.36 8.80
CA LYS A 214 8.52 12.97 10.13
C LYS A 214 7.17 13.63 10.36
N LYS A 215 6.64 14.33 9.36
CA LYS A 215 5.30 14.94 9.42
C LYS A 215 4.21 13.87 9.59
N MET A 216 4.30 12.74 8.88
CA MET A 216 3.36 11.63 9.03
C MET A 216 3.44 11.02 10.43
N TYR A 217 4.64 10.71 10.89
CA TYR A 217 4.87 10.15 12.22
C TYR A 217 4.31 11.05 13.33
N ASN A 218 4.56 12.37 13.23
CA ASN A 218 4.07 13.34 14.21
C ASN A 218 2.53 13.39 14.26
N LYS A 219 1.83 13.18 13.15
CA LYS A 219 0.35 13.09 13.14
C LYS A 219 -0.14 11.94 14.03
N TYR A 220 0.59 10.83 14.08
CA TYR A 220 0.27 9.69 14.95
C TYR A 220 0.57 9.98 16.43
N VAL A 221 1.65 10.73 16.70
CA VAL A 221 1.97 11.21 18.06
C VAL A 221 0.91 12.18 18.56
N GLU A 222 0.56 13.20 17.76
CA GLU A 222 -0.42 14.25 18.10
C GLU A 222 -1.82 13.66 18.37
N LYS A 223 -2.19 12.61 17.65
CA LYS A 223 -3.44 11.86 17.90
C LYS A 223 -3.37 10.93 19.11
N GLY A 224 -2.24 10.85 19.82
CA GLY A 224 -2.00 9.95 20.95
C GLY A 224 -1.99 8.46 20.60
N ARG A 225 -2.09 8.10 19.31
CA ARG A 225 -2.27 6.70 18.85
C ARG A 225 -1.07 5.83 19.20
N ILE A 226 0.13 6.42 19.20
CA ILE A 226 1.37 5.69 19.46
C ILE A 226 1.99 5.96 20.83
N GLN A 227 1.37 6.81 21.66
CA GLN A 227 1.95 7.25 22.94
C GLN A 227 2.28 6.08 23.89
N LYS A 228 1.48 5.01 23.86
CA LYS A 228 1.69 3.79 24.66
C LYS A 228 2.80 2.85 24.14
N TYR A 229 3.39 3.17 22.99
CA TYR A 229 4.42 2.37 22.31
C TYR A 229 5.76 3.11 22.15
N LEU A 230 5.81 4.40 22.46
CA LEU A 230 7.04 5.19 22.63
C LEU A 230 7.74 4.78 23.92
#